data_AF-A0A1N6F1C6-F1
#
_entry.id   AF-A0A1N6F1C6-F1
#
_cell.length_a   1.000
_cell.length_b   1.000
_cell.length_c   1.000
_cell.angle_alpha   90.00
_cell.angle_beta   90.00
_cell.angle_gamma   90.00
#
_symmetry.space_group_name_H-M   'P 1'
#
loop_
_entity.id
_entity.type
_entity.pdbx_description
1 polymer ?
#
loop_
_entity_poly.entity_id
_entity_poly.type
_entity_poly.pdbx_seq_one_letter_code
_entity_poly.pdbx_strand_id
1 'polypeptide(L)'
;MISRRIVAPSLALGLAAIISLGAFSASASAEETVPGSSGIPGFPSESPTTPPVEETKTLVLSPAKAVTKPGVPVTFEVTVLASEGGAPLDPQPELEYFLGTDLSGDVVDGLTVTAFRDGPRAVIVRSGAQYGVTSLTVVGDPVALQITPSAPSVAKGGSLTFAVTGTDKWGTPIDGSAAVLTSSVGTDVVSGQTVTFPTASPHTITATLAGVTASVTVEVVASSGEAAAPAAPETPTGLAETGAAPLGAGLTAAMLLLAGAAVSVLTVARRRAARQ
;
A
#
# COMPACT_ATOMS: atom_id res chain seq x y z
N MET A 1 5.49 11.49 57.52
CA MET A 1 6.68 10.68 57.14
C MET A 1 7.03 11.03 55.71
N ILE A 2 8.02 11.91 55.55
CA ILE A 2 8.51 12.43 54.27
C ILE A 2 9.92 11.87 54.12
N SER A 3 10.22 11.20 53.00
CA SER A 3 11.59 10.79 52.71
C SER A 3 11.99 11.26 51.33
N ARG A 4 12.73 12.37 51.30
CA ARG A 4 13.56 12.82 50.17
C ARG A 4 14.80 11.93 50.10
N ARG A 5 15.24 11.55 48.89
CA ARG A 5 16.65 11.27 48.59
C ARG A 5 17.01 11.98 47.28
N ILE A 6 18.16 12.64 47.31
CA ILE A 6 18.79 13.46 46.27
C ILE A 6 20.15 12.80 45.94
N VAL A 7 20.63 13.01 44.71
CA VAL A 7 22.04 12.89 44.20
C VAL A 7 22.47 11.46 43.81
N ALA A 8 23.06 11.13 42.65
CA ALA A 8 23.73 11.86 41.55
C ALA A 8 23.67 11.05 40.23
N PRO A 9 24.06 11.64 39.07
CA PRO A 9 24.20 10.96 37.79
C PRO A 9 25.58 10.28 37.66
N SER A 10 25.61 9.05 37.11
CA SER A 10 26.85 8.37 36.75
C SER A 10 27.02 8.36 35.23
N LEU A 11 28.05 9.06 34.78
CA LEU A 11 28.71 8.86 33.48
C LEU A 11 29.19 7.42 33.35
N ALA A 12 29.02 6.83 32.16
CA ALA A 12 29.93 5.81 31.64
C ALA A 12 30.10 6.00 30.13
N LEU A 13 31.34 6.34 29.76
CA LEU A 13 31.92 6.27 28.42
C LEU A 13 31.82 4.85 27.84
N GLY A 14 31.68 4.72 26.52
CA GLY A 14 31.87 3.44 25.84
C GLY A 14 31.67 3.44 24.33
N LEU A 15 32.72 3.86 23.60
CA LEU A 15 33.08 3.49 22.23
C LEU A 15 32.08 3.74 21.07
N ALA A 16 32.29 4.86 20.38
CA ALA A 16 31.89 5.04 18.99
C ALA A 16 32.97 4.45 18.07
N ALA A 17 32.67 3.37 17.36
CA ALA A 17 33.49 2.89 16.25
C ALA A 17 33.07 3.64 14.97
N ILE A 18 33.89 4.62 14.60
CA ILE A 18 33.82 5.36 13.34
C ILE A 18 34.50 4.48 12.29
N ILE A 19 33.75 3.87 11.36
CA ILE A 19 34.35 3.32 10.14
C ILE A 19 34.41 4.48 9.15
N SER A 20 35.59 5.09 9.10
CA SER A 20 35.99 6.08 8.10
C SER A 20 36.13 5.37 6.75
N LEU A 21 35.27 5.74 5.80
CA LEU A 21 35.37 5.32 4.40
C LEU A 21 36.48 6.18 3.76
N GLY A 22 37.71 5.69 3.83
CA GLY A 22 38.84 6.30 3.13
C GLY A 22 38.65 6.17 1.62
N ALA A 23 38.23 7.27 0.98
CA ALA A 23 38.34 7.45 -0.46
C ALA A 23 39.83 7.52 -0.83
N PHE A 24 40.37 6.42 -1.35
CA PHE A 24 41.71 6.41 -1.92
C PHE A 24 41.61 6.94 -3.36
N SER A 25 41.91 8.23 -3.53
CA SER A 25 42.21 8.83 -4.84
C SER A 25 43.45 8.15 -5.40
N ALA A 26 43.31 7.35 -6.45
CA ALA A 26 44.42 7.01 -7.33
C ALA A 26 44.73 8.25 -8.19
N SER A 27 45.74 9.01 -7.78
CA SER A 27 46.38 10.04 -8.59
C SER A 27 47.11 9.36 -9.75
N ALA A 28 46.62 9.54 -10.98
CA ALA A 28 47.35 9.18 -12.18
C ALA A 28 48.45 10.23 -12.40
N SER A 29 49.65 9.95 -11.90
CA SER A 29 50.85 10.70 -12.26
C SER A 29 51.48 10.01 -13.47
N ALA A 30 51.44 10.70 -14.60
CA ALA A 30 52.23 10.38 -15.77
C ALA A 30 53.68 10.83 -15.51
N GLU A 31 54.64 9.91 -15.66
CA GLU A 31 56.07 10.22 -15.72
C GLU A 31 56.68 9.19 -16.69
N GLU A 32 56.88 9.60 -17.94
CA GLU A 32 58.14 10.11 -18.48
C GLU A 32 59.16 8.98 -18.78
N THR A 33 59.30 8.73 -20.07
CA THR A 33 60.26 7.86 -20.73
C THR A 33 61.71 8.24 -20.42
N VAL A 34 62.51 7.28 -19.93
CA VAL A 34 63.98 7.28 -20.09
C VAL A 34 64.43 5.86 -20.51
N PRO A 35 65.24 5.70 -21.56
CA PRO A 35 65.72 4.40 -22.01
C PRO A 35 67.08 4.04 -21.41
N GLY A 36 67.24 2.75 -21.08
CA GLY A 36 68.53 2.06 -21.05
C GLY A 36 69.04 1.69 -19.66
N SER A 37 69.11 0.39 -19.37
CA SER A 37 70.36 -0.29 -18.99
C SER A 37 70.09 -1.76 -18.59
N SER A 38 70.64 -2.66 -19.40
CA SER A 38 71.38 -3.87 -18.99
C SER A 38 70.75 -4.87 -18.01
N GLY A 39 70.30 -6.00 -18.59
CA GLY A 39 70.57 -7.37 -18.15
C GLY A 39 70.37 -7.73 -16.68
N ILE A 40 69.19 -8.27 -16.34
CA ILE A 40 68.98 -9.09 -15.15
C ILE A 40 68.47 -10.48 -15.61
N PRO A 41 69.07 -11.59 -15.15
CA PRO A 41 68.68 -12.94 -15.56
C PRO A 41 67.25 -13.26 -15.09
N GLY A 42 66.50 -13.95 -15.97
CA GLY A 42 65.06 -14.15 -15.88
C GLY A 42 64.58 -14.71 -14.54
N PHE A 43 63.81 -13.91 -13.82
CA PHE A 43 62.86 -14.41 -12.85
C PHE A 43 61.69 -15.05 -13.61
N PRO A 44 61.24 -16.27 -13.24
CA PRO A 44 60.03 -16.83 -13.82
C PRO A 44 58.89 -15.84 -13.56
N SER A 45 58.29 -15.36 -14.64
CA SER A 45 57.08 -14.54 -14.57
C SER A 45 55.93 -15.48 -14.19
N GLU A 46 55.80 -15.79 -12.90
CA GLU A 46 54.56 -16.32 -12.38
C GLU A 46 53.54 -15.19 -12.52
N SER A 47 52.72 -15.27 -13.58
CA SER A 47 51.54 -14.44 -13.71
C SER A 47 50.75 -14.58 -12.41
N PRO A 48 50.32 -13.47 -11.76
CA PRO A 48 49.51 -13.59 -10.56
C PRO A 48 48.27 -14.39 -10.93
N THR A 49 48.20 -15.62 -10.41
CA THR A 49 47.01 -16.44 -10.59
C THR A 49 45.93 -15.70 -9.83
N THR A 50 45.00 -15.08 -10.55
CA THR A 50 43.79 -14.53 -9.95
C THR A 50 43.21 -15.68 -9.11
N PRO A 51 43.05 -15.52 -7.78
CA PRO A 51 42.45 -16.58 -6.99
C PRO A 51 41.09 -16.92 -7.63
N PRO A 52 40.70 -18.21 -7.70
CA PRO A 52 39.40 -18.56 -8.21
C PRO A 52 38.36 -17.74 -7.45
N VAL A 53 37.46 -17.07 -8.17
CA VAL A 53 36.27 -16.48 -7.57
C VAL A 53 35.55 -17.64 -6.90
N GLU A 54 35.62 -17.75 -5.57
CA GLU A 54 34.85 -18.78 -4.87
C GLU A 54 33.39 -18.57 -5.22
N GLU A 55 32.79 -19.53 -5.92
CA GLU A 55 31.35 -19.56 -6.17
C GLU A 55 30.66 -19.56 -4.81
N THR A 56 30.23 -18.38 -4.39
CA THR A 56 29.66 -18.17 -3.07
C THR A 56 28.21 -18.63 -3.13
N LYS A 57 27.94 -19.81 -2.57
CA LYS A 57 26.58 -20.32 -2.41
C LYS A 57 25.71 -19.29 -1.69
N THR A 58 24.47 -19.13 -2.14
CA THR A 58 23.52 -18.13 -1.61
C THR A 58 22.34 -18.83 -0.94
N LEU A 59 21.90 -18.31 0.20
CA LEU A 59 20.70 -18.79 0.91
C LEU A 59 19.50 -17.94 0.51
N VAL A 60 18.42 -18.58 0.05
CA VAL A 60 17.15 -17.91 -0.27
C VAL A 60 16.08 -18.40 0.67
N LEU A 61 15.35 -17.46 1.29
CA LEU A 61 14.20 -17.79 2.13
C LEU A 61 12.89 -17.70 1.33
N SER A 62 12.02 -18.68 1.50
CA SER A 62 10.63 -18.64 1.08
C SER A 62 9.73 -18.58 2.31
N PRO A 63 8.74 -17.67 2.39
CA PRO A 63 8.38 -16.66 1.39
C PRO A 63 9.40 -15.50 1.29
N ALA A 64 9.56 -14.95 0.08
CA ALA A 64 10.45 -13.80 -0.18
C ALA A 64 9.91 -12.45 0.34
N LYS A 65 8.58 -12.37 0.53
CA LYS A 65 7.88 -11.22 1.13
C LYS A 65 6.70 -11.74 1.94
N ALA A 66 6.84 -11.78 3.26
CA ALA A 66 5.77 -12.18 4.16
C ALA A 66 5.03 -10.96 4.71
N VAL A 67 3.71 -11.08 4.85
CA VAL A 67 2.87 -10.12 5.57
C VAL A 67 2.06 -10.89 6.61
N THR A 68 2.11 -10.47 7.87
CA THR A 68 1.45 -11.17 8.98
C THR A 68 0.83 -10.19 9.98
N LYS A 69 -0.05 -10.68 10.85
CA LYS A 69 -0.58 -9.92 12.00
C LYS A 69 0.34 -10.09 13.22
N PRO A 70 0.32 -9.16 14.18
CA PRO A 70 1.08 -9.30 15.43
C PRO A 70 0.81 -10.63 16.13
N GLY A 71 1.87 -11.34 16.52
CA GLY A 71 1.82 -12.61 17.23
C GLY A 71 1.49 -13.84 16.37
N VAL A 72 1.29 -13.68 15.06
CA VAL A 72 1.07 -14.80 14.14
C VAL A 72 2.41 -15.30 13.60
N PRO A 73 2.78 -16.58 13.83
CA PRO A 73 4.05 -17.13 13.41
C PRO A 73 4.13 -17.27 11.88
N VAL A 74 5.33 -17.07 11.33
CA VAL A 74 5.67 -17.29 9.92
C VAL A 74 6.87 -18.22 9.84
N THR A 75 6.69 -19.38 9.21
CA THR A 75 7.78 -20.34 8.95
C THR A 75 8.41 -20.06 7.60
N PHE A 76 9.74 -20.05 7.56
CA PHE A 76 10.53 -19.89 6.36
C PHE A 76 11.15 -21.22 5.95
N GLU A 77 11.27 -21.44 4.64
CA GLU A 77 12.06 -22.52 4.05
C GLU A 77 13.34 -21.92 3.47
N VAL A 78 14.45 -22.66 3.55
CA VAL A 78 15.75 -22.21 3.01
C VAL A 78 16.10 -23.06 1.79
N THR A 79 16.37 -22.40 0.67
CA THR A 79 16.91 -23.01 -0.55
C THR A 79 18.32 -22.50 -0.78
N VAL A 80 19.27 -23.41 -0.97
CA VAL A 80 20.66 -23.08 -1.33
C VAL A 80 20.79 -23.02 -2.84
N LEU A 81 21.26 -21.90 -3.35
CA LEU A 81 21.58 -21.68 -4.75
C LEU A 81 23.09 -21.85 -5.00
N ALA A 82 23.45 -22.29 -6.22
CA ALA A 82 24.85 -22.42 -6.64
C ALA A 82 25.60 -21.08 -6.60
N SER A 83 24.90 -20.00 -6.93
CA SER A 83 25.39 -18.61 -6.94
C SER A 83 24.21 -17.65 -6.78
N GLU A 84 24.49 -16.35 -6.61
CA GLU A 84 23.45 -15.33 -6.52
C GLU A 84 22.56 -15.33 -7.78
N GLY A 85 21.25 -15.51 -7.62
CA GLY A 85 20.30 -15.64 -8.73
C GLY A 85 20.42 -16.92 -9.56
N GLY A 86 21.28 -17.85 -9.16
CA GLY A 86 21.51 -19.13 -9.83
C GLY A 86 20.41 -20.17 -9.57
N ALA A 87 20.59 -21.36 -10.14
CA ALA A 87 19.68 -22.47 -9.90
C ALA A 87 19.82 -23.03 -8.48
N PRO A 88 18.73 -23.58 -7.90
CA PRO A 88 18.81 -24.39 -6.68
C PRO A 88 19.77 -25.56 -6.86
N LEU A 89 20.55 -25.85 -5.82
CA LEU A 89 21.37 -27.06 -5.79
C LEU A 89 20.48 -28.31 -5.72
N ASP A 90 20.88 -29.37 -6.41
CA ASP A 90 20.23 -30.69 -6.34
C ASP A 90 21.30 -31.79 -6.22
N PRO A 91 21.35 -32.53 -5.09
CA PRO A 91 20.49 -32.41 -3.92
C PRO A 91 20.77 -31.13 -3.10
N GLN A 92 19.76 -30.67 -2.35
CA GLN A 92 19.96 -29.61 -1.36
C GLN A 92 20.93 -30.09 -0.27
N PRO A 93 21.95 -29.32 0.10
CA PRO A 93 22.87 -29.70 1.15
C PRO A 93 22.19 -29.64 2.52
N GLU A 94 22.57 -30.56 3.41
CA GLU A 94 22.18 -30.50 4.82
C GLU A 94 23.09 -29.50 5.55
N LEU A 95 22.56 -28.32 5.85
CA LEU A 95 23.26 -27.25 6.55
C LEU A 95 22.53 -26.90 7.83
N GLU A 96 23.28 -26.49 8.86
CA GLU A 96 22.73 -25.86 10.05
C GLU A 96 22.43 -24.38 9.76
N TYR A 97 21.22 -23.94 10.13
CA TYR A 97 20.74 -22.59 9.86
C TYR A 97 20.48 -21.84 11.16
N PHE A 98 20.93 -20.59 11.21
CA PHE A 98 20.61 -19.64 12.25
C PHE A 98 19.75 -18.54 11.67
N LEU A 99 18.49 -18.47 12.10
CA LEU A 99 17.56 -17.42 11.71
C LEU A 99 17.53 -16.31 12.75
N GLY A 100 17.38 -15.06 12.31
CA GLY A 100 17.20 -13.90 13.17
C GLY A 100 16.44 -12.79 12.46
N THR A 101 16.07 -11.76 13.22
CA THR A 101 15.51 -10.52 12.68
C THR A 101 16.36 -9.32 13.11
N ASP A 102 16.21 -8.20 12.41
CA ASP A 102 16.88 -6.93 12.72
C ASP A 102 16.20 -6.17 13.89
N LEU A 103 15.08 -6.66 14.41
CA LEU A 103 14.34 -6.06 15.51
C LEU A 103 14.36 -6.95 16.76
N SER A 104 14.66 -6.35 17.91
CA SER A 104 14.55 -7.04 19.19
C SER A 104 13.10 -7.25 19.61
N GLY A 105 12.84 -8.38 20.28
CA GLY A 105 11.51 -8.76 20.80
C GLY A 105 10.72 -9.69 19.90
N ASP A 106 11.19 -9.98 18.69
CA ASP A 106 10.68 -11.10 17.90
C ASP A 106 11.17 -12.44 18.51
N VAL A 107 10.33 -13.46 18.47
CA VAL A 107 10.65 -14.81 18.93
C VAL A 107 11.01 -15.65 17.71
N VAL A 108 12.17 -16.31 17.74
CA VAL A 108 12.62 -17.21 16.69
C VAL A 108 12.73 -18.62 17.26
N ASP A 109 12.04 -19.57 16.63
CA ASP A 109 12.09 -21.00 16.94
C ASP A 109 12.37 -21.79 15.65
N GLY A 110 13.61 -22.29 15.52
CA GLY A 110 14.12 -22.85 14.27
C GLY A 110 14.02 -21.83 13.12
N LEU A 111 13.28 -22.19 12.07
CA LEU A 111 13.01 -21.31 10.92
C LEU A 111 11.67 -20.57 11.02
N THR A 112 11.07 -20.52 12.21
CA THR A 112 9.80 -19.82 12.45
C THR A 112 10.01 -18.53 13.23
N VAL A 113 9.45 -17.43 12.73
CA VAL A 113 9.49 -16.11 13.36
C VAL A 113 8.10 -15.72 13.85
N THR A 114 7.99 -15.32 15.11
CA THR A 114 6.79 -14.71 15.68
C THR A 114 7.11 -13.28 16.08
N ALA A 115 6.48 -12.33 15.38
CA ALA A 115 6.76 -10.91 15.54
C ALA A 115 5.56 -10.16 16.12
N PHE A 116 5.80 -9.24 17.06
CA PHE A 116 4.73 -8.58 17.84
C PHE A 116 4.58 -7.09 17.57
N ARG A 117 5.68 -6.43 17.20
CA ARG A 117 5.66 -5.01 16.87
C ARG A 117 5.30 -4.85 15.41
N ASP A 118 4.44 -3.90 15.10
CA ASP A 118 4.02 -3.57 13.75
C ASP A 118 5.18 -2.94 12.94
N GLY A 119 5.16 -3.09 11.61
CA GLY A 119 6.13 -2.51 10.67
C GLY A 119 6.98 -3.52 9.87
N PRO A 120 7.87 -3.03 8.99
CA PRO A 120 8.79 -3.86 8.23
C PRO A 120 9.97 -4.34 9.09
N ARG A 121 10.47 -5.55 8.80
CA ARG A 121 11.72 -6.10 9.36
C ARG A 121 12.45 -6.97 8.35
N ALA A 122 13.77 -7.02 8.47
CA ALA A 122 14.61 -7.95 7.75
C ALA A 122 14.67 -9.29 8.50
N VAL A 123 14.43 -10.39 7.79
CA VAL A 123 14.66 -11.74 8.30
C VAL A 123 15.93 -12.25 7.65
N ILE A 124 16.88 -12.65 8.48
CA ILE A 124 18.23 -13.01 8.07
C ILE A 124 18.46 -14.46 8.45
N VAL A 125 18.84 -15.29 7.48
CA VAL A 125 19.35 -16.65 7.73
C VAL A 125 20.84 -16.69 7.49
N ARG A 126 21.55 -17.48 8.31
CA ARG A 126 22.98 -17.71 8.16
C ARG A 126 23.32 -19.19 8.25
N SER A 127 24.32 -19.59 7.48
CA SER A 127 25.02 -20.87 7.63
C SER A 127 26.50 -20.68 7.32
N GLY A 128 27.35 -20.78 8.35
CA GLY A 128 28.77 -20.43 8.22
C GLY A 128 28.97 -19.00 7.71
N ALA A 129 29.66 -18.85 6.57
CA ALA A 129 29.88 -17.56 5.91
C ALA A 129 28.72 -17.12 4.99
N GLN A 130 27.76 -18.01 4.72
CA GLN A 130 26.63 -17.74 3.83
C GLN A 130 25.53 -17.01 4.58
N TYR A 131 24.87 -16.07 3.89
CA TYR A 131 23.71 -15.37 4.42
C TYR A 131 22.61 -15.28 3.36
N GLY A 132 21.38 -15.20 3.84
CA GLY A 132 20.19 -14.91 3.05
C GLY A 132 19.34 -13.88 3.77
N VAL A 133 18.69 -12.99 3.02
CA VAL A 133 17.82 -11.96 3.59
C VAL A 133 16.48 -11.99 2.88
N THR A 134 15.41 -11.92 3.66
CA THR A 134 14.04 -11.74 3.19
C THR A 134 13.34 -10.67 4.02
N SER A 135 12.12 -10.31 3.63
CA SER A 135 11.32 -9.29 4.30
C SER A 135 10.08 -9.88 4.96
N LEU A 136 9.78 -9.39 6.16
CA LEU A 136 8.56 -9.67 6.90
C LEU A 136 7.93 -8.36 7.34
N THR A 137 6.69 -8.12 6.95
CA THR A 137 5.90 -6.97 7.40
C THR A 137 4.84 -7.44 8.39
N VAL A 138 4.82 -6.84 9.59
CA VAL A 138 3.74 -7.04 10.55
C VAL A 138 2.76 -5.89 10.43
N VAL A 139 1.51 -6.22 10.12
CA VAL A 139 0.43 -5.26 9.92
C VAL A 139 0.13 -4.52 11.22
N GLY A 140 0.06 -3.19 11.16
CA GLY A 140 -0.34 -2.35 12.29
C GLY A 140 -1.84 -2.03 12.32
N ASP A 141 -2.21 -1.12 13.22
CA ASP A 141 -3.55 -0.54 13.24
C ASP A 141 -3.78 0.35 12.01
N PRO A 142 -5.02 0.41 11.48
CA PRO A 142 -5.33 1.31 10.37
C PRO A 142 -5.13 2.76 10.78
N VAL A 143 -4.61 3.56 9.85
CA VAL A 143 -4.55 5.03 9.97
C VAL A 143 -5.40 5.73 8.92
N ALA A 144 -5.76 5.01 7.85
CA ALA A 144 -6.65 5.46 6.80
C ALA A 144 -7.57 4.32 6.40
N LEU A 145 -8.81 4.66 6.07
CA LEU A 145 -9.79 3.76 5.48
C LEU A 145 -10.29 4.32 4.16
N GLN A 146 -10.67 3.42 3.26
CA GLN A 146 -11.39 3.73 2.04
C GLN A 146 -12.63 2.85 2.00
N ILE A 147 -13.77 3.47 1.68
CA ILE A 147 -15.04 2.80 1.46
C ILE A 147 -15.44 2.99 0.00
N THR A 148 -15.75 1.90 -0.70
CA THR A 148 -16.14 1.92 -2.10
C THR A 148 -17.47 1.19 -2.29
N PRO A 149 -18.56 1.88 -2.69
CA PRO A 149 -19.82 1.23 -2.98
C PRO A 149 -19.73 0.45 -4.31
N SER A 150 -20.55 -0.58 -4.45
CA SER A 150 -20.66 -1.36 -5.70
C SER A 150 -21.21 -0.54 -6.88
N ALA A 151 -21.92 0.55 -6.62
CA ALA A 151 -22.39 1.53 -7.60
C ALA A 151 -22.51 2.92 -6.95
N PRO A 152 -22.42 4.02 -7.71
CA PRO A 152 -22.53 5.39 -7.16
C PRO A 152 -23.95 5.75 -6.73
N SER A 153 -24.96 5.06 -7.27
CA SER A 153 -26.37 5.29 -6.99
C SER A 153 -27.18 3.99 -7.03
N VAL A 154 -28.38 4.03 -6.45
CA VAL A 154 -29.32 2.90 -6.43
C VAL A 154 -30.75 3.40 -6.46
N ALA A 155 -31.70 2.61 -6.97
CA ALA A 155 -33.12 2.94 -6.88
C ALA A 155 -33.64 2.75 -5.44
N LYS A 156 -34.68 3.50 -5.06
CA LYS A 156 -35.42 3.31 -3.81
C LYS A 156 -35.80 1.84 -3.62
N GLY A 157 -35.49 1.30 -2.44
CA GLY A 157 -35.69 -0.10 -2.07
C GLY A 157 -34.56 -1.04 -2.50
N GLY A 158 -33.58 -0.56 -3.26
CA GLY A 158 -32.41 -1.35 -3.64
C GLY A 158 -31.33 -1.39 -2.55
N SER A 159 -30.31 -2.22 -2.80
CA SER A 159 -29.20 -2.44 -1.88
C SER A 159 -27.86 -2.27 -2.60
N LEU A 160 -26.85 -1.82 -1.87
CA LEU A 160 -25.46 -1.76 -2.32
C LEU A 160 -24.56 -2.50 -1.34
N THR A 161 -23.53 -3.14 -1.87
CA THR A 161 -22.43 -3.69 -1.07
C THR A 161 -21.27 -2.70 -1.07
N PHE A 162 -20.63 -2.55 0.08
CA PHE A 162 -19.51 -1.64 0.29
C PHE A 162 -18.26 -2.45 0.56
N ALA A 163 -17.23 -2.26 -0.26
CA ALA A 163 -15.90 -2.77 0.05
C ALA A 163 -15.17 -1.75 0.92
N VAL A 164 -14.64 -2.21 2.06
CA VAL A 164 -13.80 -1.39 2.93
C VAL A 164 -12.37 -1.92 2.87
N THR A 165 -11.43 -1.02 2.60
CA THR A 165 -9.99 -1.30 2.70
C THR A 165 -9.35 -0.32 3.66
N GLY A 166 -8.25 -0.73 4.29
CA GLY A 166 -7.48 0.13 5.16
C GLY A 166 -6.01 0.13 4.81
N THR A 167 -5.29 1.07 5.40
CA THR A 167 -3.84 1.15 5.32
C THR A 167 -3.28 1.52 6.69
N ASP A 168 -2.20 0.86 7.11
CA ASP A 168 -1.46 1.23 8.32
C ASP A 168 -0.47 2.40 8.09
N LYS A 169 0.23 2.81 9.14
CA LYS A 169 1.21 3.91 9.08
C LYS A 169 2.43 3.65 8.18
N TRP A 170 2.65 2.41 7.74
CA TRP A 170 3.72 2.03 6.82
C TRP A 170 3.25 1.88 5.37
N GLY A 171 1.97 2.09 5.10
CA GLY A 171 1.42 1.84 3.77
C GLY A 171 1.02 0.39 3.53
N THR A 172 1.02 -0.47 4.56
CA THR A 172 0.61 -1.87 4.42
C THR A 172 -0.91 -1.95 4.28
N PRO A 173 -1.44 -2.64 3.24
CA PRO A 173 -2.87 -2.87 3.11
C PRO A 173 -3.44 -3.67 4.27
N ILE A 174 -4.61 -3.26 4.75
CA ILE A 174 -5.41 -3.92 5.77
C ILE A 174 -6.73 -4.35 5.14
N ASP A 175 -7.12 -5.60 5.42
CA ASP A 175 -8.47 -6.08 5.12
C ASP A 175 -9.50 -5.38 6.02
N GLY A 176 -10.41 -4.63 5.39
CA GLY A 176 -11.48 -3.91 6.06
C GLY A 176 -12.78 -4.71 6.20
N SER A 177 -12.79 -6.01 5.90
CA SER A 177 -13.99 -6.85 5.98
C SER A 177 -14.69 -6.85 7.35
N ALA A 178 -13.95 -6.58 8.42
CA ALA A 178 -14.47 -6.47 9.79
C ALA A 178 -15.00 -5.07 10.16
N ALA A 179 -14.98 -4.11 9.21
CA ALA A 179 -15.46 -2.75 9.46
C ALA A 179 -16.98 -2.74 9.71
N VAL A 180 -17.39 -1.90 10.67
CA VAL A 180 -18.80 -1.69 10.98
C VAL A 180 -19.33 -0.54 10.13
N LEU A 181 -20.39 -0.81 9.36
CA LEU A 181 -21.08 0.22 8.59
C LEU A 181 -22.20 0.85 9.41
N THR A 182 -22.39 2.15 9.24
CA THR A 182 -23.52 2.92 9.74
C THR A 182 -24.07 3.84 8.65
N SER A 183 -25.35 4.15 8.69
CA SER A 183 -25.98 5.12 7.80
C SER A 183 -26.38 6.38 8.55
N SER A 184 -26.33 7.53 7.86
CA SER A 184 -26.91 8.78 8.33
C SER A 184 -28.44 8.75 8.42
N VAL A 185 -29.10 7.80 7.77
CA VAL A 185 -30.57 7.68 7.75
C VAL A 185 -30.99 6.43 8.53
N GLY A 186 -31.73 6.63 9.62
CA GLY A 186 -32.10 5.55 10.55
C GLY A 186 -33.06 4.49 9.99
N THR A 187 -33.71 4.74 8.84
CA THR A 187 -34.56 3.76 8.17
C THR A 187 -33.77 2.77 7.32
N ASP A 188 -32.48 3.03 7.04
CA ASP A 188 -31.66 2.12 6.26
C ASP A 188 -31.36 0.83 7.01
N VAL A 189 -31.32 -0.28 6.27
CA VAL A 189 -31.03 -1.59 6.85
C VAL A 189 -29.60 -1.98 6.50
N VAL A 190 -28.72 -1.98 7.50
CA VAL A 190 -27.33 -2.42 7.38
C VAL A 190 -27.23 -3.89 7.77
N SER A 191 -26.74 -4.73 6.87
CA SER A 191 -26.47 -6.14 7.09
C SER A 191 -25.04 -6.48 6.65
N GLY A 192 -24.12 -6.53 7.62
CA GLY A 192 -22.69 -6.66 7.35
C GLY A 192 -22.19 -5.50 6.48
N GLN A 193 -21.63 -5.84 5.32
CA GLN A 193 -21.14 -4.87 4.32
C GLN A 193 -22.19 -4.45 3.28
N THR A 194 -23.46 -4.85 3.43
CA THR A 194 -24.54 -4.48 2.50
C THR A 194 -25.56 -3.56 3.18
N VAL A 195 -25.97 -2.49 2.50
CA VAL A 195 -26.97 -1.54 2.98
C VAL A 195 -28.14 -1.49 2.02
N THR A 196 -29.37 -1.57 2.55
CA THR A 196 -30.62 -1.40 1.79
C THR A 196 -31.22 -0.03 2.09
N PHE A 197 -31.70 0.66 1.05
CA PHE A 197 -32.10 2.07 1.10
C PHE A 197 -33.61 2.24 0.84
N PRO A 198 -34.47 2.33 1.86
CA PRO A 198 -35.93 2.42 1.66
C PRO A 198 -36.43 3.79 1.19
N THR A 199 -35.64 4.85 1.38
CA THR A 199 -36.02 6.23 1.07
C THR A 199 -35.17 6.79 -0.07
N ALA A 200 -35.76 7.62 -0.92
CA ALA A 200 -35.04 8.32 -1.98
C ALA A 200 -34.47 9.65 -1.44
N SER A 201 -33.14 9.71 -1.33
CA SER A 201 -32.37 10.89 -0.94
C SER A 201 -30.88 10.59 -1.12
N PRO A 202 -29.97 11.54 -0.89
CA PRO A 202 -28.57 11.23 -0.60
C PRO A 202 -28.41 10.60 0.79
N HIS A 203 -27.69 9.48 0.89
CA HIS A 203 -27.40 8.80 2.15
C HIS A 203 -25.88 8.75 2.36
N THR A 204 -25.41 9.05 3.57
CA THR A 204 -23.99 8.95 3.91
C THR A 204 -23.76 7.66 4.68
N ILE A 205 -22.95 6.76 4.10
CA ILE A 205 -22.51 5.54 4.74
C ILE A 205 -21.14 5.75 5.34
N THR A 206 -20.98 5.39 6.62
CA THR A 206 -19.72 5.51 7.36
C THR A 206 -19.25 4.12 7.76
N ALA A 207 -18.02 3.77 7.36
CA ALA A 207 -17.31 2.59 7.84
C ALA A 207 -16.42 2.97 9.02
N THR A 208 -16.40 2.12 10.05
CA THR A 208 -15.51 2.25 11.21
C THR A 208 -14.73 0.95 11.42
N LEU A 209 -13.40 1.05 11.51
CA LEU A 209 -12.51 -0.07 11.83
C LEU A 209 -11.44 0.40 12.82
N ALA A 210 -11.35 -0.28 13.97
CA ALA A 210 -10.39 0.06 15.04
C ALA A 210 -10.40 1.56 15.45
N GLY A 211 -11.57 2.21 15.38
CA GLY A 211 -11.73 3.63 15.71
C GLY A 211 -11.42 4.61 14.58
N VAL A 212 -10.88 4.15 13.44
CA VAL A 212 -10.73 4.96 12.23
C VAL A 212 -12.02 4.92 11.41
N THR A 213 -12.39 6.05 10.80
CA THR A 213 -13.62 6.17 10.03
C THR A 213 -13.38 6.64 8.60
N ALA A 214 -14.19 6.17 7.66
CA ALA A 214 -14.32 6.73 6.32
C ALA A 214 -15.78 6.76 5.88
N SER A 215 -16.15 7.74 5.06
CA SER A 215 -17.54 7.92 4.63
C SER A 215 -17.66 8.08 3.11
N VAL A 216 -18.79 7.64 2.58
CA VAL A 216 -19.19 7.85 1.18
C VAL A 216 -20.66 8.24 1.11
N THR A 217 -20.99 9.11 0.17
CA THR A 217 -22.38 9.48 -0.12
C THR A 217 -22.88 8.67 -1.31
N VAL A 218 -24.06 8.07 -1.14
CA VAL A 218 -24.79 7.34 -2.18
C VAL A 218 -26.04 8.13 -2.54
N GLU A 219 -26.29 8.28 -3.83
CA GLU A 219 -27.55 8.85 -4.32
C GLU A 219 -28.61 7.76 -4.48
N VAL A 220 -29.73 7.88 -3.76
CA VAL A 220 -30.86 6.97 -3.89
C VAL A 220 -31.96 7.64 -4.71
N VAL A 221 -32.18 7.13 -5.91
CA VAL A 221 -33.12 7.71 -6.88
C VAL A 221 -34.51 7.17 -6.62
N ALA A 222 -35.53 8.02 -6.64
CA ALA A 222 -36.91 7.57 -6.60
C ALA A 222 -37.19 6.65 -7.80
N SER A 223 -37.72 5.45 -7.53
CA SER A 223 -38.18 4.59 -8.61
C SER A 223 -39.35 5.29 -9.32
N SER A 224 -39.26 5.47 -10.64
CA SER A 224 -40.28 6.13 -11.48
C SER A 224 -41.59 5.32 -11.61
N GLY A 225 -41.88 4.43 -10.66
CA GLY A 225 -43.04 3.55 -10.64
C GLY A 225 -44.19 4.01 -9.75
N GLU A 226 -44.08 5.17 -9.08
CA GLU A 226 -45.27 5.85 -8.54
C GLU A 226 -45.78 6.84 -9.59
N ALA A 227 -46.14 6.27 -10.76
CA ALA A 227 -47.12 6.92 -11.60
C ALA A 227 -48.34 7.14 -10.71
N ALA A 228 -48.76 8.40 -10.60
CA ALA A 228 -50.03 8.78 -9.99
C ALA A 228 -51.08 7.71 -10.30
N ALA A 229 -51.71 7.17 -9.25
CA ALA A 229 -52.91 6.38 -9.42
C ALA A 229 -53.79 7.08 -10.47
N PRO A 230 -54.23 6.40 -11.54
CA PRO A 230 -55.00 7.05 -12.58
C PRO A 230 -56.22 7.67 -11.89
N ALA A 231 -56.32 8.99 -11.97
CA ALA A 231 -57.56 9.69 -11.67
C ALA A 231 -58.65 8.96 -12.44
N ALA A 232 -59.70 8.55 -11.72
CA ALA A 232 -60.87 7.92 -12.30
C ALA A 232 -61.35 8.75 -13.51
N PRO A 233 -61.77 8.10 -14.60
CA PRO A 233 -62.18 8.81 -15.81
C PRO A 233 -63.44 9.62 -15.53
N GLU A 234 -63.31 10.95 -15.49
CA GLU A 234 -64.46 11.82 -15.62
C GLU A 234 -64.94 11.78 -17.08
N THR A 235 -66.20 11.40 -17.24
CA THR A 235 -66.96 11.28 -18.48
C THR A 235 -66.84 12.53 -19.38
N PRO A 236 -66.50 12.42 -20.68
CA PRO A 236 -66.48 13.56 -21.57
C PRO A 236 -67.86 13.78 -22.20
N THR A 237 -68.49 14.92 -21.91
CA THR A 237 -69.58 15.45 -22.75
C THR A 237 -69.07 16.62 -23.59
N GLY A 238 -68.89 16.34 -24.88
CA GLY A 238 -69.49 17.11 -26.00
C GLY A 238 -69.08 18.57 -26.21
N LEU A 239 -68.30 18.76 -27.29
CA LEU A 239 -67.82 19.99 -27.95
C LEU A 239 -68.88 21.05 -28.29
N ALA A 240 -68.46 22.33 -28.33
CA ALA A 240 -68.57 23.20 -29.51
C ALA A 240 -67.63 24.44 -29.42
N GLU A 241 -66.93 24.73 -30.53
CA GLU A 241 -66.66 26.04 -31.16
C GLU A 241 -66.34 27.28 -30.28
N THR A 242 -65.41 28.19 -30.59
CA THR A 242 -64.71 28.66 -31.80
C THR A 242 -63.69 29.72 -31.34
N GLY A 243 -62.63 29.98 -32.11
CA GLY A 243 -62.06 31.34 -32.12
C GLY A 243 -60.54 31.48 -32.19
N ALA A 244 -60.07 31.81 -33.40
CA ALA A 244 -58.99 32.75 -33.71
C ALA A 244 -57.54 32.45 -33.23
N ALA A 245 -56.69 32.10 -34.21
CA ALA A 245 -55.31 32.57 -34.24
C ALA A 245 -55.30 34.09 -34.59
N PRO A 246 -54.31 34.88 -34.14
CA PRO A 246 -53.06 34.94 -34.90
C PRO A 246 -51.76 35.18 -34.09
N LEU A 247 -50.67 34.69 -34.67
CA LEU A 247 -49.32 35.29 -34.78
C LEU A 247 -48.69 36.03 -33.58
N GLY A 248 -47.55 35.52 -33.13
CA GLY A 248 -46.59 36.26 -32.31
C GLY A 248 -45.27 35.50 -32.12
N ALA A 249 -44.28 35.83 -32.95
CA ALA A 249 -42.93 35.29 -32.90
C ALA A 249 -42.14 35.77 -31.66
N GLY A 250 -41.19 34.95 -31.20
CA GLY A 250 -39.91 35.47 -30.67
C GLY A 250 -39.46 34.98 -29.29
N LEU A 251 -38.25 34.39 -29.28
CA LEU A 251 -37.22 34.45 -28.22
C LEU A 251 -37.56 33.68 -26.92
N THR A 252 -36.91 32.56 -26.59
CA THR A 252 -35.54 32.60 -26.06
C THR A 252 -34.91 31.19 -26.00
N ALA A 253 -34.16 30.84 -27.04
CA ALA A 253 -33.07 29.89 -26.96
C ALA A 253 -31.82 30.65 -26.51
N ALA A 254 -31.56 30.75 -25.19
CA ALA A 254 -30.30 31.27 -24.65
C ALA A 254 -30.16 31.05 -23.13
N MET A 255 -30.05 29.81 -22.66
CA MET A 255 -29.47 29.51 -21.32
C MET A 255 -28.90 28.08 -21.23
N LEU A 256 -28.40 27.54 -22.35
CA LEU A 256 -27.79 26.20 -22.40
C LEU A 256 -26.43 26.21 -23.12
N LEU A 257 -25.69 27.32 -22.99
CA LEU A 257 -24.40 27.52 -23.66
C LEU A 257 -23.36 28.30 -22.83
N LEU A 258 -23.46 28.29 -21.49
CA LEU A 258 -22.47 28.93 -20.60
C LEU A 258 -21.95 28.05 -19.44
N ALA A 259 -22.43 26.82 -19.26
CA ALA A 259 -21.87 25.90 -18.26
C ALA A 259 -20.77 24.96 -18.81
N GLY A 260 -20.64 24.83 -20.14
CA GLY A 260 -19.69 23.91 -20.80
C GLY A 260 -18.26 24.44 -20.95
N ALA A 261 -18.02 25.74 -20.77
CA ALA A 261 -16.70 26.35 -20.99
C ALA A 261 -15.83 26.47 -19.72
N ALA A 262 -16.37 26.23 -18.53
CA ALA A 262 -15.62 26.33 -17.27
C ALA A 262 -14.87 25.03 -16.89
N VAL A 263 -15.32 23.87 -17.38
CA VAL A 263 -14.72 22.57 -17.03
C VAL A 263 -13.52 22.21 -17.92
N SER A 264 -13.46 22.75 -19.14
CA SER A 264 -12.36 22.49 -20.09
C SER A 264 -11.08 23.28 -19.79
N VAL A 265 -11.17 24.44 -19.12
CA VAL A 265 -9.97 25.25 -18.78
C VAL A 265 -9.24 24.70 -17.55
N LEU A 266 -9.95 24.10 -16.58
CA LEU A 266 -9.32 23.60 -15.35
C LEU A 266 -8.52 22.29 -15.55
N THR A 267 -8.88 21.48 -16.54
CA THR A 267 -8.20 20.20 -16.83
C THR A 267 -6.91 20.39 -17.62
N VAL A 268 -6.80 21.45 -18.43
CA VAL A 268 -5.57 21.78 -19.18
C VAL A 268 -4.51 22.46 -18.30
N ALA A 269 -4.93 23.29 -17.33
CA ALA A 269 -3.99 23.94 -16.41
C ALA A 269 -3.26 22.95 -15.48
N ARG A 270 -3.94 21.89 -15.01
CA ARG A 270 -3.31 20.87 -14.15
C ARG A 270 -2.30 19.98 -14.87
N ARG A 271 -2.41 19.81 -16.19
CA ARG A 271 -1.45 18.99 -16.96
C ARG A 271 -0.13 19.70 -17.27
N ARG A 272 -0.05 21.02 -17.16
CA ARG A 272 1.21 21.77 -17.34
C ARG A 272 2.05 21.90 -16.07
N ALA A 273 1.47 21.75 -14.88
CA ALA A 273 2.20 21.79 -13.61
C ALA A 273 2.89 20.47 -13.25
N ALA A 274 2.60 19.36 -13.95
CA ALA A 274 3.20 18.04 -13.70
C ALA A 274 4.33 17.69 -14.68
N ARG A 275 4.85 18.66 -15.45
CA ARG A 275 5.95 18.47 -16.41
C ARG A 275 7.03 19.56 -16.32
N GLN A 276 7.17 20.20 -15.17
CA GLN A 276 8.39 20.95 -14.82
C GLN A 276 9.05 20.28 -13.62
#